data_AF-A0A0Q9TZJ7-F1
#
_entry.id   AF-A0A0Q9TZJ7-F1
#
_cell.length_a   1.000
_cell.length_b   1.000
_cell.length_c   1.000
_cell.angle_alpha   90.00
_cell.angle_beta   90.00
_cell.angle_gamma   90.00
#
_symmetry.space_group_name_H-M   'P 1'
#
loop_
_entity.id
_entity.type
_entity.pdbx_description
1 polymer ?
#
loop_
_entity_poly.entity_id
_entity_poly.type
_entity_poly.pdbx_seq_one_letter_code
_entity_poly.pdbx_strand_id
1 'polypeptide(L)'
;MMSTDGILHAALTSAQHEVTASQTGGVTGLLLSGLISGAVLAAVIGALANTALARRKSLEEERARVRTVFAEAFEAVAAYKEFPYAIRRRRADQPAEERIRLSEDLRKVQARLTYYCAWTLAESPAVGHAYGALVRDLRAVAGGACREAWQAEPITADRDMNIGPDLVDLSALTSLEEAYTSAVETHLSAFLRRRSLWRRTS
;
A
#
# COMPACT_ATOMS: atom_id res chain seq x y z
N MET A 1 -72.17 20.67 -16.85
CA MET A 1 -72.14 22.03 -17.42
C MET A 1 -70.77 22.18 -18.08
N MET A 2 -70.66 22.15 -19.42
CA MET A 2 -71.05 23.21 -20.39
C MET A 2 -70.09 24.41 -20.29
N SER A 3 -69.56 25.03 -21.35
CA SER A 3 -69.63 24.84 -22.82
C SER A 3 -68.32 25.43 -23.40
N THR A 4 -67.62 24.90 -24.42
CA THR A 4 -67.89 24.93 -25.88
C THR A 4 -68.31 26.27 -26.50
N ASP A 5 -67.57 26.64 -27.55
CA ASP A 5 -67.88 27.50 -28.73
C ASP A 5 -67.68 29.04 -28.70
N GLY A 6 -67.32 29.59 -29.87
CA GLY A 6 -67.21 31.04 -30.16
C GLY A 6 -65.88 31.53 -30.80
N ILE A 7 -65.33 30.96 -31.87
CA ILE A 7 -65.74 31.04 -33.30
C ILE A 7 -65.53 32.42 -33.98
N LEU A 8 -64.55 32.45 -34.91
CA LEU A 8 -64.41 33.21 -36.19
C LEU A 8 -64.58 34.75 -36.20
N HIS A 9 -63.70 35.55 -36.84
CA HIS A 9 -63.43 35.60 -38.29
C HIS A 9 -62.07 36.31 -38.56
N ALA A 10 -61.22 35.85 -39.50
CA ALA A 10 -61.01 36.38 -40.88
C ALA A 10 -60.54 37.87 -40.93
N ALA A 11 -59.62 38.34 -41.79
CA ALA A 11 -59.17 37.94 -43.14
C ALA A 11 -57.86 38.75 -43.48
N LEU A 12 -57.13 38.68 -44.62
CA LEU A 12 -57.16 37.92 -45.89
C LEU A 12 -55.74 37.98 -46.55
N THR A 13 -55.24 36.86 -47.11
CA THR A 13 -54.55 36.73 -48.43
C THR A 13 -53.33 37.58 -48.87
N SER A 14 -52.23 36.87 -49.21
CA SER A 14 -51.63 36.77 -50.58
C SER A 14 -50.47 35.76 -50.55
N ALA A 15 -50.62 34.54 -51.10
CA ALA A 15 -50.42 34.14 -52.50
C ALA A 15 -48.95 33.77 -52.81
N GLN A 16 -48.62 32.48 -53.00
CA GLN A 16 -48.35 31.81 -54.30
C GLN A 16 -46.97 32.19 -54.92
N HIS A 17 -46.19 31.33 -55.59
CA HIS A 17 -46.28 29.92 -55.98
C HIS A 17 -44.85 29.48 -56.39
N GLU A 18 -44.38 28.26 -56.09
CA GLU A 18 -43.54 27.51 -57.05
C GLU A 18 -43.63 25.99 -56.80
N VAL A 19 -43.42 25.21 -57.86
CA VAL A 19 -43.84 23.81 -58.03
C VAL A 19 -42.72 23.00 -58.68
N THR A 20 -42.81 21.67 -58.56
CA THR A 20 -41.89 20.63 -59.08
C THR A 20 -40.68 20.35 -58.16
N ALA A 21 -40.22 19.09 -57.99
CA ALA A 21 -40.68 17.81 -58.56
C ALA A 21 -40.62 16.68 -57.51
N SER A 22 -41.52 15.70 -57.62
CA SER A 22 -41.28 14.37 -57.03
C SER A 22 -40.28 13.62 -57.89
N GLN A 23 -39.24 13.04 -57.27
CA GLN A 23 -38.59 11.83 -57.80
C GLN A 23 -38.58 10.76 -56.72
N THR A 24 -39.41 9.74 -56.93
CA THR A 24 -39.32 8.43 -56.30
C THR A 24 -38.02 7.74 -56.69
N GLY A 25 -37.26 7.24 -55.70
CA GLY A 25 -36.11 6.39 -55.99
C GLY A 25 -35.37 5.95 -54.73
N GLY A 26 -35.37 4.65 -54.44
CA GLY A 26 -34.40 4.04 -53.55
C GLY A 26 -34.90 3.62 -52.17
N VAL A 27 -35.57 2.47 -52.10
CA VAL A 27 -35.47 1.60 -50.91
C VAL A 27 -34.04 1.05 -50.87
N THR A 28 -33.11 1.83 -50.32
CA THR A 28 -31.67 1.50 -50.35
C THR A 28 -31.02 1.86 -49.02
N GLY A 29 -30.58 0.83 -48.30
CA GLY A 29 -29.65 0.97 -47.18
C GLY A 29 -30.28 1.29 -45.83
N LEU A 30 -30.59 0.24 -45.07
CA LEU A 30 -30.12 0.23 -43.68
C LEU A 30 -28.58 0.33 -43.73
N LEU A 31 -28.07 1.56 -43.64
CA LEU A 31 -26.64 1.82 -43.51
C LEU A 31 -26.45 2.79 -42.33
N LEU A 32 -26.28 2.22 -41.14
CA LEU A 32 -25.60 2.91 -40.04
C LEU A 32 -24.11 3.07 -40.38
N SER A 33 -23.81 3.86 -41.40
CA SER A 33 -22.45 4.25 -41.79
C SER A 33 -21.91 5.23 -40.75
N GLY A 34 -21.33 4.69 -39.68
CA GLY A 34 -20.90 5.45 -38.51
C GLY A 34 -19.80 6.47 -38.81
N LEU A 35 -20.18 7.72 -39.00
CA LEU A 35 -19.27 8.87 -38.88
C LEU A 35 -18.96 9.13 -37.41
N ILE A 36 -18.07 8.30 -36.84
CA ILE A 36 -17.40 8.64 -35.58
C ILE A 36 -16.51 9.85 -35.87
N SER A 37 -16.95 11.04 -35.45
CA SER A 37 -16.15 12.26 -35.56
C SER A 37 -14.77 12.06 -34.92
N GLY A 38 -13.74 12.65 -35.51
CA GLY A 38 -12.37 12.60 -34.95
C GLY A 38 -12.30 13.06 -33.50
N ALA A 39 -13.20 13.97 -33.07
CA ALA A 39 -13.35 14.38 -31.69
C ALA A 39 -13.83 13.24 -30.75
N VAL A 40 -14.75 12.38 -31.21
CA VAL A 40 -15.23 11.23 -30.44
C VAL A 40 -14.14 10.17 -30.32
N LEU A 41 -13.41 9.89 -31.41
CA LEU A 41 -12.28 8.96 -31.39
C LEU A 41 -11.15 9.47 -30.47
N ALA A 42 -10.81 10.76 -30.56
CA ALA A 42 -9.83 11.40 -29.68
C ALA A 42 -10.26 11.37 -28.20
N ALA A 43 -11.55 11.59 -27.91
CA ALA A 43 -12.09 11.51 -26.55
C ALA A 43 -12.00 10.08 -25.98
N VAL A 44 -12.31 9.05 -26.77
CA VAL A 44 -12.18 7.64 -26.37
C VAL A 44 -10.70 7.28 -26.12
N ILE A 45 -9.79 7.65 -27.02
CA ILE A 45 -8.35 7.41 -26.86
C ILE A 45 -7.82 8.13 -25.62
N GLY A 46 -8.19 9.39 -25.41
CA GLY A 46 -7.82 10.17 -24.23
C GLY A 46 -8.34 9.58 -22.91
N ALA A 47 -9.59 9.11 -22.89
CA ALA A 47 -10.18 8.45 -21.72
C ALA A 47 -9.48 7.14 -21.38
N LEU A 48 -9.14 6.33 -22.39
CA LEU A 48 -8.37 5.09 -22.21
C LEU A 48 -6.94 5.37 -21.72
N ALA A 49 -6.26 6.36 -22.31
CA ALA A 49 -4.91 6.76 -21.90
C ALA A 49 -4.88 7.28 -20.45
N ASN A 50 -5.79 8.18 -20.08
CA ASN A 50 -5.90 8.72 -18.72
C ASN A 50 -6.24 7.62 -17.71
N THR A 51 -7.15 6.70 -18.05
CA THR A 51 -7.49 5.55 -17.19
C THR A 51 -6.29 4.61 -17.02
N ALA A 52 -5.51 4.35 -18.07
CA ALA A 52 -4.30 3.54 -18.00
C ALA A 52 -3.20 4.22 -17.15
N LEU A 53 -3.04 5.53 -17.25
CA LEU A 53 -2.11 6.32 -16.42
C LEU A 53 -2.53 6.31 -14.94
N ALA A 54 -3.80 6.58 -14.64
CA ALA A 54 -4.34 6.54 -13.28
C ALA A 54 -4.16 5.16 -12.62
N ARG A 55 -4.46 4.08 -13.35
CA ARG A 55 -4.23 2.70 -12.89
C ARG A 55 -2.75 2.40 -12.63
N ARG A 56 -1.82 2.91 -13.46
CA ARG A 56 -0.37 2.75 -13.22
C ARG A 56 0.06 3.45 -11.93
N LYS A 57 -0.32 4.72 -11.77
CA LYS A 57 0.02 5.52 -10.59
C LYS A 57 -0.49 4.88 -9.30
N SER A 58 -1.78 4.49 -9.27
CA SER A 58 -2.38 3.80 -8.11
C SER A 58 -1.65 2.51 -7.73
N LEU A 59 -1.19 1.70 -8.70
CA LEU A 59 -0.43 0.48 -8.42
C LEU A 59 1.01 0.75 -7.94
N GLU A 60 1.62 1.86 -8.35
CA GLU A 60 2.94 2.28 -7.86
C GLU A 60 2.86 2.82 -6.43
N GLU A 61 1.82 3.59 -6.11
CA GLU A 61 1.49 4.07 -4.76
C GLU A 61 1.16 2.91 -3.81
N GLU A 62 0.35 1.94 -4.27
CA GLU A 62 0.03 0.69 -3.54
C GLU A 62 1.32 -0.06 -3.17
N ARG A 63 2.19 -0.32 -4.16
CA ARG A 63 3.47 -1.01 -3.94
C ARG A 63 4.40 -0.23 -3.03
N ALA A 64 4.43 1.10 -3.12
CA ALA A 64 5.24 1.94 -2.24
C ALA A 64 4.75 1.80 -0.79
N ARG A 65 3.43 1.88 -0.54
CA ARG A 65 2.85 1.68 0.80
C ARG A 65 3.19 0.31 1.37
N VAL A 66 2.96 -0.77 0.62
CA VAL A 66 3.24 -2.15 1.06
C VAL A 66 4.73 -2.34 1.38
N ARG A 67 5.64 -1.79 0.54
CA ARG A 67 7.08 -1.81 0.81
C ARG A 67 7.43 -1.06 2.09
N THR A 68 6.82 0.10 2.34
CA THR A 68 7.03 0.89 3.56
C THR A 68 6.57 0.12 4.80
N VAL A 69 5.36 -0.45 4.79
CA VAL A 69 4.84 -1.28 5.91
C VAL A 69 5.80 -2.42 6.26
N PHE A 70 6.36 -3.11 5.26
CA PHE A 70 7.34 -4.17 5.51
C PHE A 70 8.71 -3.67 6.00
N ALA A 71 9.15 -2.49 5.55
CA ALA A 71 10.38 -1.88 6.02
C ALA A 71 10.26 -1.43 7.49
N GLU A 72 9.17 -0.76 7.86
CA GLU A 72 8.89 -0.31 9.23
C GLU A 72 8.67 -1.50 10.20
N ALA A 73 8.08 -2.60 9.72
CA ALA A 73 7.97 -3.82 10.49
C ALA A 73 9.34 -4.40 10.87
N PHE A 74 10.30 -4.39 9.94
CA PHE A 74 11.68 -4.81 10.19
C PHE A 74 12.45 -3.82 11.07
N GLU A 75 12.20 -2.52 10.89
CA GLU A 75 12.75 -1.47 11.77
C GLU A 75 12.33 -1.68 13.23
N ALA A 76 11.07 -2.09 13.49
CA ALA A 76 10.62 -2.43 14.83
C ALA A 76 11.34 -3.67 15.43
N VAL A 77 11.74 -4.65 14.59
CA VAL A 77 12.57 -5.79 15.01
C VAL A 77 13.98 -5.31 15.38
N ALA A 78 14.61 -4.51 14.51
CA ALA A 78 15.93 -3.93 14.78
C ALA A 78 15.93 -3.08 16.07
N ALA A 79 14.92 -2.23 16.28
CA ALA A 79 14.77 -1.43 17.49
C ALA A 79 14.63 -2.30 18.76
N TYR A 80 14.02 -3.49 18.67
CA TYR A 80 13.93 -4.41 19.80
C TYR A 80 15.28 -5.08 20.11
N LYS A 81 16.09 -5.39 19.08
CA LYS A 81 17.44 -5.96 19.21
C LYS A 81 18.43 -5.02 19.91
N GLU A 82 18.18 -3.71 19.94
CA GLU A 82 19.03 -2.74 20.64
C GLU A 82 18.89 -2.76 22.16
N PHE A 83 17.79 -3.28 22.72
CA PHE A 83 17.53 -3.17 24.17
C PHE A 83 18.55 -3.86 25.07
N PRO A 84 19.06 -5.08 24.80
CA PRO A 84 20.13 -5.68 25.60
C PRO A 84 21.35 -4.76 25.71
N TYR A 85 21.77 -4.15 24.60
CA TYR A 85 22.89 -3.21 24.56
C TYR A 85 22.58 -1.90 25.30
N ALA A 86 21.37 -1.35 25.13
CA ALA A 86 20.93 -0.14 25.83
C ALA A 86 20.82 -0.35 27.35
N ILE A 87 20.40 -1.54 27.80
CA ILE A 87 20.34 -1.92 29.22
C ILE A 87 21.75 -2.12 29.78
N ARG A 88 22.70 -2.68 29.02
CA ARG A 88 24.11 -2.78 29.43
C ARG A 88 24.77 -1.40 29.58
N ARG A 89 24.46 -0.46 28.68
CA ARG A 89 24.97 0.93 28.67
C ARG A 89 24.14 1.91 29.50
N ARG A 90 23.25 1.42 30.39
CA ARG A 90 22.40 2.26 31.24
C ARG A 90 23.23 3.11 32.20
N ARG A 91 22.75 4.31 32.52
CA ARG A 91 23.41 5.22 33.47
C ARG A 91 23.40 4.64 34.90
N ALA A 92 24.58 4.43 35.47
CA ALA A 92 24.76 3.80 36.79
C ALA A 92 24.39 4.72 37.97
N ASP A 93 24.51 6.03 37.78
CA ASP A 93 24.18 7.08 38.76
C ASP A 93 22.67 7.33 38.89
N GLN A 94 21.88 7.00 37.87
CA GLN A 94 20.43 7.24 37.80
C GLN A 94 19.62 5.94 37.55
N PRO A 95 19.80 4.87 38.35
CA PRO A 95 19.29 3.54 38.02
C PRO A 95 17.75 3.42 38.08
N ALA A 96 17.07 4.30 38.83
CA ALA A 96 15.60 4.33 38.87
C ALA A 96 15.01 4.97 37.61
N GLU A 97 15.57 6.09 37.17
CA GLU A 97 15.13 6.80 35.96
C GLU A 97 15.40 5.98 34.69
N GLU A 98 16.57 5.34 34.62
CA GLU A 98 16.91 4.46 33.49
C GLU A 98 15.96 3.26 33.37
N ARG A 99 15.53 2.67 34.49
CA ARG A 99 14.48 1.62 34.47
C ARG A 99 13.17 2.13 33.89
N ILE A 100 12.73 3.33 34.26
CA ILE A 100 11.51 3.94 33.72
C ILE A 100 11.67 4.21 32.22
N ARG A 101 12.75 4.92 31.83
CA ARG A 101 13.05 5.27 30.44
C ARG A 101 13.10 4.04 29.52
N LEU A 102 13.91 3.05 29.88
CA LEU A 102 14.08 1.83 29.07
C LEU A 102 12.81 0.98 29.02
N SER A 103 12.03 0.91 30.11
CA SER A 103 10.75 0.18 30.11
C SER A 103 9.69 0.88 29.24
N GLU A 104 9.65 2.21 29.26
CA GLU A 104 8.74 2.99 28.42
C GLU A 104 9.09 2.91 26.93
N ASP A 105 10.37 2.97 26.58
CA ASP A 105 10.81 2.79 25.19
C ASP A 105 10.57 1.34 24.71
N LEU A 106 10.81 0.34 25.56
CA LEU A 106 10.52 -1.07 25.26
C LEU A 106 9.03 -1.30 25.03
N ARG A 107 8.16 -0.67 25.83
CA ARG A 107 6.70 -0.72 25.71
C ARG A 107 6.23 -0.18 24.34
N LYS A 108 6.80 0.94 23.88
CA LYS A 108 6.51 1.51 22.54
C LYS A 108 6.89 0.54 21.42
N VAL A 109 8.09 -0.06 21.51
CA VAL A 109 8.55 -1.02 20.48
C VAL A 109 7.74 -2.32 20.51
N GLN A 110 7.38 -2.85 21.68
CA GLN A 110 6.48 -4.00 21.81
C GLN A 110 5.09 -3.75 21.19
N ALA A 111 4.56 -2.53 21.32
CA ALA A 111 3.34 -2.13 20.65
C ALA A 111 3.51 -2.09 19.11
N ARG A 112 4.61 -1.50 18.60
CA ARG A 112 4.94 -1.51 17.15
C ARG A 112 5.04 -2.94 16.60
N LEU A 113 5.78 -3.83 17.26
CA LEU A 113 5.89 -5.24 16.85
C LEU A 113 4.51 -5.90 16.74
N THR A 114 3.64 -5.68 17.72
CA THR A 114 2.27 -6.25 17.74
C THR A 114 1.38 -5.65 16.65
N TYR A 115 1.49 -4.35 16.39
CA TYR A 115 0.83 -3.67 15.28
C TYR A 115 1.23 -4.26 13.92
N TYR A 116 2.54 -4.41 13.67
CA TYR A 116 3.01 -4.96 12.39
C TYR A 116 2.71 -6.46 12.24
N CYS A 117 2.55 -7.24 13.31
CA CYS A 117 2.03 -8.62 13.21
C CYS A 117 0.63 -8.66 12.56
N ALA A 118 -0.25 -7.72 12.89
CA ALA A 118 -1.58 -7.65 12.28
C ALA A 118 -1.51 -7.17 10.82
N TRP A 119 -0.76 -6.09 10.55
CA TRP A 119 -0.67 -5.50 9.21
C TRP A 119 0.07 -6.38 8.19
N THR A 120 1.20 -6.98 8.57
CA THR A 120 1.94 -7.88 7.67
C THR A 120 1.11 -9.11 7.28
N LEU A 121 0.31 -9.64 8.20
CA LEU A 121 -0.62 -10.75 7.94
C LEU A 121 -1.78 -10.34 7.03
N ALA A 122 -2.32 -9.12 7.20
CA ALA A 122 -3.39 -8.58 6.36
C ALA A 122 -2.93 -8.32 4.92
N GLU A 123 -1.72 -7.78 4.73
CA GLU A 123 -1.12 -7.52 3.41
C GLU A 123 -0.66 -8.83 2.73
N SER A 124 -0.11 -9.78 3.50
CA SER A 124 0.30 -11.08 2.97
C SER A 124 0.42 -12.17 4.05
N PRO A 125 -0.38 -13.26 3.98
CA PRO A 125 -0.27 -14.37 4.93
C PRO A 125 1.15 -14.95 5.05
N ALA A 126 1.87 -15.11 3.93
CA ALA A 126 3.24 -15.61 3.93
C ALA A 126 4.22 -14.69 4.66
N VAL A 127 4.13 -13.37 4.44
CA VAL A 127 4.98 -12.38 5.13
C VAL A 127 4.60 -12.27 6.60
N GLY A 128 3.31 -12.25 6.92
CA GLY A 128 2.81 -12.19 8.30
C GLY A 128 3.18 -13.42 9.14
N HIS A 129 3.18 -14.63 8.55
CA HIS A 129 3.66 -15.83 9.24
C HIS A 129 5.18 -15.77 9.49
N ALA A 130 5.98 -15.35 8.50
CA ALA A 130 7.43 -15.18 8.68
C ALA A 130 7.75 -14.11 9.74
N TYR A 131 7.06 -12.97 9.70
CA TYR A 131 7.19 -11.90 10.68
C TYR A 131 6.76 -12.34 12.08
N GLY A 132 5.62 -13.03 12.20
CA GLY A 132 5.12 -13.54 13.48
C GLY A 132 6.07 -14.56 14.12
N ALA A 133 6.72 -15.42 13.32
CA ALA A 133 7.76 -16.33 13.78
C ALA A 133 9.01 -15.56 14.27
N LEU A 134 9.49 -14.59 13.48
CA LEU A 134 10.60 -13.71 13.86
C LEU A 134 10.31 -12.95 15.16
N VAL A 135 9.13 -12.34 15.33
CA VAL A 135 8.75 -11.60 16.54
C VAL A 135 8.63 -12.50 17.77
N ARG A 136 8.14 -13.73 17.62
CA ARG A 136 8.05 -14.71 18.72
C ARG A 136 9.45 -15.05 19.24
N ASP A 137 10.37 -15.39 18.34
CA ASP A 137 11.70 -15.88 18.72
C ASP A 137 12.62 -14.71 19.13
N LEU A 138 12.46 -13.53 18.51
CA LEU A 138 13.04 -12.25 18.96
C LEU A 138 12.72 -11.95 20.43
N ARG A 139 11.46 -12.13 20.85
CA ARG A 139 11.04 -11.94 22.25
C ARG A 139 11.66 -12.97 23.18
N ALA A 140 11.98 -14.18 22.71
CA ALA A 140 12.68 -15.19 23.50
C ALA A 140 14.18 -14.88 23.62
N VAL A 141 14.86 -14.67 22.49
CA VAL A 141 16.32 -14.47 22.42
C VAL A 141 16.72 -13.09 22.95
N ALA A 142 16.27 -12.00 22.31
CA ALA A 142 16.62 -10.66 22.74
C ALA A 142 15.96 -10.30 24.09
N GLY A 143 14.79 -10.88 24.42
CA GLY A 143 14.19 -10.76 25.74
C GLY A 143 14.98 -11.47 26.85
N GLY A 144 15.59 -12.63 26.53
CA GLY A 144 16.56 -13.31 27.39
C GLY A 144 17.80 -12.43 27.64
N ALA A 145 18.43 -11.93 26.57
CA ALA A 145 19.58 -11.04 26.67
C ALA A 145 19.25 -9.73 27.41
N CYS A 146 18.02 -9.18 27.29
CA CYS A 146 17.57 -8.04 28.11
C CYS A 146 17.56 -8.39 29.61
N ARG A 147 17.09 -9.58 29.97
CA ARG A 147 17.03 -10.05 31.37
C ARG A 147 18.43 -10.22 31.95
N GLU A 148 19.35 -10.82 31.20
CA GLU A 148 20.76 -10.97 31.58
C GLU A 148 21.44 -9.61 31.72
N ALA A 149 21.20 -8.68 30.80
CA ALA A 149 21.72 -7.32 30.86
C ALA A 149 21.24 -6.53 32.09
N TRP A 150 20.00 -6.78 32.56
CA TRP A 150 19.48 -6.19 33.82
C TRP A 150 20.10 -6.81 35.08
N GLN A 151 20.55 -8.06 35.02
CA GLN A 151 21.21 -8.76 36.13
C GLN A 151 22.71 -8.46 36.23
N ALA A 152 23.34 -8.10 35.11
CA ALA A 152 24.72 -7.65 35.05
C ALA A 152 24.87 -6.17 35.51
N GLU A 153 26.05 -5.83 36.03
CA GLU A 153 26.41 -4.44 36.39
C GLU A 153 26.42 -3.52 35.15
N PRO A 154 26.07 -2.23 35.26
CA PRO A 154 26.16 -1.29 34.14
C PRO A 154 27.61 -1.12 33.65
N ILE A 155 27.78 -0.88 32.35
CA ILE A 155 29.08 -0.51 31.78
C ILE A 155 29.40 0.94 32.17
N THR A 156 30.56 1.15 32.78
CA THR A 156 31.01 2.47 33.29
C THR A 156 32.33 2.95 32.68
N ALA A 157 32.98 2.17 31.81
CA ALA A 157 34.25 2.53 31.17
C ALA A 157 34.19 2.35 29.65
N ASP A 158 34.80 3.28 28.91
CA ASP A 158 34.72 3.37 27.45
C ASP A 158 35.22 2.11 26.73
N ARG A 159 36.26 1.47 27.26
CA ARG A 159 36.82 0.22 26.70
C ARG A 159 35.80 -0.93 26.67
N ASP A 160 34.83 -0.90 27.58
CA ASP A 160 33.83 -1.95 27.77
C ASP A 160 32.54 -1.63 26.97
N MET A 161 32.47 -0.49 26.27
CA MET A 161 31.30 -0.07 25.46
C MET A 161 31.13 -0.90 24.18
N ASN A 162 32.17 -1.56 23.70
CA ASN A 162 32.11 -2.48 22.57
C ASN A 162 31.63 -3.86 23.08
N ILE A 163 30.33 -4.12 22.92
CA ILE A 163 29.67 -5.32 23.44
C ILE A 163 29.72 -6.40 22.37
N GLY A 164 30.51 -7.45 22.61
CA GLY A 164 30.64 -8.59 21.71
C GLY A 164 29.53 -9.64 21.84
N PRO A 165 29.54 -10.67 20.97
CA PRO A 165 28.58 -11.78 21.00
C PRO A 165 28.73 -12.66 22.26
N ASP A 166 29.85 -12.57 22.97
CA ASP A 166 30.07 -13.18 24.28
C ASP A 166 29.17 -12.59 25.38
N LEU A 167 28.68 -11.36 25.20
CA LEU A 167 27.80 -10.67 26.14
C LEU A 167 26.36 -10.52 25.64
N VAL A 168 26.15 -10.48 24.33
CA VAL A 168 24.83 -10.41 23.68
C VAL A 168 24.88 -11.15 22.34
N ASP A 169 24.54 -12.44 22.34
CA ASP A 169 24.36 -13.24 21.11
C ASP A 169 22.92 -13.15 20.60
N LEU A 170 22.75 -12.66 19.37
CA LEU A 170 21.48 -12.60 18.65
C LEU A 170 21.52 -13.40 17.34
N SER A 171 22.58 -14.18 17.09
CA SER A 171 22.80 -14.93 15.84
C SER A 171 21.68 -15.95 15.53
N ALA A 172 21.04 -16.48 16.56
CA ALA A 172 19.86 -17.35 16.45
C ALA A 172 18.69 -16.72 15.66
N LEU A 173 18.64 -15.38 15.54
CA LEU A 173 17.59 -14.66 14.80
C LEU A 173 17.88 -14.52 13.30
N THR A 174 19.12 -14.69 12.85
CA THR A 174 19.53 -14.38 11.46
C THR A 174 18.72 -15.17 10.43
N SER A 175 18.49 -16.46 10.65
CA SER A 175 17.70 -17.30 9.74
C SER A 175 16.22 -16.88 9.63
N LEU A 176 15.68 -16.25 10.68
CA LEU A 176 14.31 -15.72 10.70
C LEU A 176 14.23 -14.33 10.05
N GLU A 177 15.28 -13.52 10.15
CA GLU A 177 15.43 -12.25 9.42
C GLU A 177 15.54 -12.50 7.91
N GLU A 178 16.31 -13.52 7.52
CA GLU A 178 16.40 -14.03 6.14
C GLU A 178 15.05 -14.59 5.65
N ALA A 179 14.35 -15.39 6.46
CA ALA A 179 13.03 -15.92 6.10
C ALA A 179 12.00 -14.80 5.90
N TYR A 180 12.00 -13.78 6.75
CA TYR A 180 11.14 -12.61 6.60
C TYR A 180 11.44 -11.81 5.33
N THR A 181 12.72 -11.46 5.11
CA THR A 181 13.12 -10.68 3.94
C THR A 181 12.90 -11.42 2.62
N SER A 182 13.14 -12.74 2.59
CA SER A 182 12.82 -13.62 1.45
C SER A 182 11.31 -13.70 1.15
N ALA A 183 10.47 -13.76 2.19
CA ALA A 183 9.02 -13.71 2.02
C ALA A 183 8.56 -12.35 1.45
N VAL A 184 9.14 -11.24 1.93
CA VAL A 184 8.89 -9.88 1.42
C VAL A 184 9.32 -9.75 -0.05
N GLU A 185 10.52 -10.21 -0.41
CA GLU A 185 10.99 -10.20 -1.81
C GLU A 185 10.07 -11.03 -2.71
N THR A 186 9.72 -12.25 -2.28
CA THR A 186 8.83 -13.13 -3.01
C THR A 186 7.50 -12.46 -3.29
N HIS A 187 6.88 -11.85 -2.27
CA HIS A 187 5.62 -11.12 -2.40
C HIS A 187 5.73 -9.91 -3.34
N LEU A 188 6.74 -9.05 -3.16
CA LEU A 188 6.95 -7.86 -4.01
C LEU A 188 7.32 -8.24 -5.46
N SER A 189 7.96 -9.38 -5.69
CA SER A 189 8.25 -9.90 -7.04
C SER A 189 6.99 -10.41 -7.76
N ALA A 190 5.98 -10.90 -7.02
CA ALA A 190 4.74 -11.39 -7.59
C ALA A 190 3.91 -10.24 -8.21
N PHE A 191 3.93 -9.05 -7.61
CA PHE A 191 3.38 -7.82 -8.20
C PHE A 191 4.04 -7.51 -9.57
N LEU A 192 5.36 -7.64 -9.67
CA LEU A 192 6.09 -7.38 -10.91
C LEU A 192 5.76 -8.40 -12.02
N ARG A 193 5.60 -9.68 -11.67
CA ARG A 193 5.21 -10.75 -12.61
C ARG A 193 3.78 -10.58 -13.11
N ARG A 194 2.84 -10.16 -12.25
CA ARG A 194 1.46 -9.84 -12.66
C ARG A 194 1.42 -8.71 -13.70
N ARG A 195 2.32 -7.72 -13.57
CA ARG A 195 2.50 -6.61 -14.53
C ARG A 195 3.06 -7.05 -15.89
N SER A 196 3.99 -8.00 -15.95
CA SER A 196 4.60 -8.42 -17.23
C SER A 196 3.66 -9.26 -18.09
N LEU A 197 2.82 -10.09 -17.47
CA LEU A 197 1.80 -10.89 -18.17
C LEU A 197 0.76 -10.01 -18.88
N TRP A 198 0.24 -8.99 -18.20
CA TRP A 198 -0.69 -8.01 -18.78
C TRP A 198 -0.12 -7.18 -19.94
N ARG A 199 1.21 -7.15 -20.13
CA ARG A 199 1.86 -6.47 -21.27
C ARG A 199 2.12 -7.38 -22.48
N ARG A 200 1.81 -8.67 -22.39
CA ARG A 200 1.98 -9.64 -23.49
C ARG A 200 0.67 -10.06 -24.16
N THR A 201 -0.47 -9.62 -23.63
CA THR A 201 -1.82 -9.99 -24.08
C THR A 201 -2.64 -8.77 -24.53
N SER A 202 -1.96 -7.72 -24.98
CA SER A 202 -2.51 -6.46 -25.49
C SER A 202 -1.54 -5.86 -26.49
#